data_AF-A0A949CG38-F1
#
_entry.id   AF-A0A949CG38-F1
#
_cell.length_a   1.000
_cell.length_b   1.000
_cell.length_c   1.000
_cell.angle_alpha   90.00
_cell.angle_beta   90.00
_cell.angle_gamma   90.00
#
_symmetry.space_group_name_H-M   'P 1'
#
loop_
_entity.id
_entity.type
_entity.pdbx_description
1 polymer ?
#
loop_
_entity_poly.entity_id
_entity_poly.type
_entity_poly.pdbx_seq_one_letter_code
_entity_poly.pdbx_strand_id
1 'polypeptide(L)'
;MADVFTPKKRSEIMSKIRSKNTKAEILVFKELRKRKIYFQKHYKRAIGNPDIALPRKKKAVFIDGDFWHGYRFSKQKKRLPKKYWQEKIGSNIKRDRRIRAKLKREGWRVLRVWEHEVLKKFEASIEKIIEFLNSK
;
A
#
# COMPACT_ATOMS: atom_id res chain seq x y z
N MET A 1 -2.78 27.18 -6.80
CA MET A 1 -3.33 27.40 -5.45
C MET A 1 -2.19 27.20 -4.46
N ALA A 2 -1.99 28.16 -3.55
CA ALA A 2 -0.93 28.09 -2.54
C ALA A 2 -1.13 26.90 -1.59
N ASP A 3 -0.04 26.43 -0.98
CA ASP A 3 -0.11 25.36 0.02
C ASP A 3 -0.89 25.86 1.24
N VAL A 4 -1.77 25.03 1.81
CA VAL A 4 -2.58 25.41 2.98
C VAL A 4 -1.69 25.54 4.24
N PHE A 5 -0.50 24.91 4.22
CA PHE A 5 0.44 24.92 5.32
C PHE A 5 1.70 25.74 5.01
N THR A 6 2.27 26.38 6.03
CA THR A 6 3.58 27.01 5.94
C THR A 6 4.67 25.98 5.59
N PRO A 7 5.79 26.38 4.96
CA PRO A 7 6.88 25.44 4.63
C PRO A 7 7.39 24.66 5.84
N LYS A 8 7.54 25.31 7.00
CA LYS A 8 7.94 24.67 8.26
C LYS A 8 6.93 23.61 8.70
N LYS A 9 5.63 23.94 8.66
CA LYS A 9 4.57 23.00 9.03
C LYS A 9 4.47 21.83 8.07
N ARG A 10 4.64 22.08 6.77
CA ARG A 10 4.70 21.02 5.74
C ARG A 10 5.87 20.07 5.98
N SER A 11 7.06 20.60 6.29
CA SER A 11 8.23 19.77 6.63
C SER A 11 7.95 18.87 7.84
N GLU A 12 7.37 19.44 8.90
CA GLU A 12 6.99 18.70 10.11
C GLU A 12 5.95 17.60 9.83
N ILE A 13 4.95 17.87 8.98
CA ILE A 13 3.97 16.86 8.57
C ILE A 13 4.66 15.76 7.78
N MET A 14 5.49 16.11 6.81
CA MET A 14 6.18 15.16 5.95
C MET A 14 7.15 14.26 6.73
N SER A 15 7.82 14.76 7.77
CA SER A 15 8.72 13.96 8.61
C SER A 15 8.00 12.91 9.45
N LYS A 16 6.71 13.12 9.76
CA LYS A 16 5.88 12.15 10.49
C LYS A 16 5.32 11.04 9.59
N ILE A 17 5.31 11.23 8.26
CA ILE A 17 4.82 10.23 7.31
C ILE A 17 5.88 9.13 7.16
N ARG A 18 5.59 7.97 7.76
CA ARG A 18 6.44 6.79 7.65
C ARG A 18 6.16 6.04 6.36
N SER A 19 7.21 5.50 5.75
CA SER A 19 7.11 4.68 4.53
C SER A 19 6.81 3.20 4.79
N LYS A 20 6.86 2.76 6.06
CA LYS A 20 6.64 1.40 6.53
C LYS A 20 6.08 1.41 7.94
N ASN A 21 5.48 0.31 8.35
CA ASN A 21 4.80 0.16 9.64
C ASN A 21 3.76 1.26 9.83
N THR A 22 2.97 1.52 8.78
CA THR A 22 1.78 2.37 8.88
C THR A 22 0.80 1.75 9.88
N LYS A 23 -0.17 2.54 10.36
CA LYS A 23 -1.17 2.05 11.31
C LYS A 23 -1.93 0.85 10.75
N ALA A 24 -2.34 0.92 9.48
CA ALA A 24 -3.01 -0.19 8.79
C ALA A 24 -2.14 -1.45 8.69
N GLU A 25 -0.88 -1.32 8.28
CA GLU A 25 0.06 -2.46 8.22
C GLU A 25 0.22 -3.14 9.58
N ILE A 26 0.45 -2.36 10.65
CA ILE A 26 0.64 -2.90 12.00
C ILE A 26 -0.61 -3.69 12.44
N LEU A 27 -1.81 -3.15 12.19
CA LEU A 27 -3.06 -3.83 12.54
C LEU A 27 -3.20 -5.16 11.80
N VAL A 28 -2.96 -5.17 10.48
CA VAL A 28 -3.01 -6.40 9.67
C VAL A 28 -1.97 -7.41 10.16
N PHE A 29 -0.74 -6.97 10.42
CA PHE A 29 0.32 -7.88 10.88
C PHE A 29 0.00 -8.49 12.24
N LYS A 30 -0.58 -7.73 13.16
CA LYS A 30 -0.99 -8.23 14.48
C LYS A 30 -2.07 -9.29 14.34
N GLU A 31 -3.07 -9.04 13.52
CA GLU A 31 -4.20 -9.96 13.34
C GLU A 31 -3.79 -11.26 12.64
N LEU A 32 -2.97 -11.19 11.58
CA LEU A 32 -2.47 -12.39 10.91
C LEU A 32 -1.61 -13.25 11.85
N ARG A 33 -0.79 -12.62 12.71
CA ARG A 33 -0.01 -13.34 13.73
C ARG A 33 -0.89 -13.98 14.79
N LYS A 34 -1.93 -13.28 15.26
CA LYS A 34 -2.93 -13.81 16.19
C LYS A 34 -3.59 -15.08 15.64
N ARG A 35 -3.84 -15.11 14.32
CA ARG A 35 -4.39 -16.27 13.60
C ARG A 35 -3.35 -17.32 13.19
N LYS A 36 -2.12 -17.24 13.70
CA LYS A 36 -1.00 -18.18 13.41
C LYS A 36 -0.66 -18.29 11.91
N ILE A 37 -0.89 -17.24 11.13
CA ILE A 37 -0.48 -17.17 9.73
C ILE A 37 0.96 -16.67 9.67
N TYR A 38 1.85 -17.49 9.12
CA TYR A 38 3.25 -17.13 8.94
C TYR A 38 3.46 -16.42 7.61
N PHE A 39 4.14 -15.26 7.64
CA PHE A 39 4.42 -14.46 6.45
C PHE A 39 5.71 -13.67 6.60
N GLN A 40 6.34 -13.32 5.48
CA GLN A 40 7.47 -12.42 5.45
C GLN A 40 6.98 -10.97 5.36
N LYS A 41 7.48 -10.12 6.27
CA LYS A 41 7.21 -8.69 6.27
C LYS A 41 8.17 -7.95 5.33
N HIS A 42 7.67 -6.97 4.58
CA HIS A 42 8.46 -6.08 3.72
C HIS A 42 9.52 -6.83 2.90
N TYR A 43 9.08 -7.82 2.13
CA TYR A 43 9.96 -8.81 1.53
C TYR A 43 10.83 -8.22 0.41
N LYS A 44 12.08 -7.87 0.75
CA LYS A 44 13.02 -7.16 -0.13
C LYS A 44 13.45 -7.92 -1.39
N ARG A 45 13.31 -9.25 -1.40
CA ARG A 45 13.73 -10.08 -2.55
C ARG A 45 12.69 -10.06 -3.68
N ALA A 46 11.44 -9.71 -3.40
CA ALA A 46 10.44 -9.49 -4.44
C ALA A 46 10.42 -8.02 -4.86
N ILE A 47 10.22 -7.77 -6.15
CA ILE A 47 10.12 -6.39 -6.65
C ILE A 47 8.95 -5.65 -5.97
N GLY A 48 9.21 -4.39 -5.59
CA GLY A 48 8.21 -3.55 -4.96
C GLY A 48 8.10 -3.72 -3.44
N ASN A 49 8.85 -4.64 -2.83
CA ASN A 49 8.90 -4.85 -1.38
C ASN A 49 7.50 -5.01 -0.76
N PRO A 50 6.73 -6.04 -1.16
CA PRO A 50 5.38 -6.25 -0.63
C PRO A 50 5.38 -6.31 0.90
N ASP A 51 4.34 -5.73 1.50
CA ASP A 51 4.18 -5.66 2.96
C ASP A 51 4.08 -7.05 3.57
N ILE A 52 3.39 -7.95 2.86
CA ILE A 52 3.20 -9.36 3.25
C ILE A 52 3.56 -10.21 2.04
N ALA A 53 4.45 -11.18 2.24
CA ALA A 53 4.80 -12.14 1.21
C ALA A 53 4.78 -13.59 1.74
N LEU A 54 4.32 -14.49 0.88
CA LEU A 54 4.51 -15.93 1.00
C LEU A 54 5.36 -16.42 -0.19
N PRO A 55 6.71 -16.39 -0.08
CA PRO A 55 7.59 -16.74 -1.20
C PRO A 55 7.34 -18.14 -1.77
N ARG A 56 7.08 -19.12 -0.89
CA ARG A 56 6.78 -20.51 -1.30
C ARG A 56 5.52 -20.63 -2.16
N LYS A 57 4.51 -19.79 -1.90
CA LYS A 57 3.25 -19.75 -2.66
C LYS A 57 3.24 -18.67 -3.76
N LYS A 58 4.34 -17.93 -3.92
CA LYS A 58 4.45 -16.71 -4.74
C LYS A 58 3.25 -15.76 -4.57
N LYS A 59 2.89 -15.44 -3.32
CA LYS A 59 1.82 -14.47 -3.02
C LYS A 59 2.36 -13.21 -2.38
N ALA A 60 1.90 -12.06 -2.87
CA ALA A 60 2.28 -10.75 -2.38
C ALA A 60 1.02 -9.92 -2.07
N VAL A 61 0.98 -9.31 -0.89
CA VAL A 61 -0.05 -8.33 -0.51
C VAL A 61 0.62 -6.98 -0.30
N PHE A 62 0.02 -5.94 -0.88
CA PHE A 62 0.39 -4.54 -0.65
C PHE A 62 -0.74 -3.84 0.09
N ILE A 63 -0.40 -3.06 1.11
CA ILE A 63 -1.31 -2.20 1.86
C ILE A 63 -1.01 -0.77 1.41
N ASP A 64 -1.79 -0.29 0.45
CA ASP A 64 -1.53 0.97 -0.22
C ASP A 64 -2.15 2.14 0.55
N GLY A 65 -1.34 3.13 0.90
CA GLY A 65 -1.81 4.42 1.39
C GLY A 65 -2.60 5.18 0.31
N ASP A 66 -3.80 5.64 0.68
CA ASP A 66 -4.77 6.25 -0.25
C ASP A 66 -4.22 7.42 -1.06
N PHE A 67 -3.52 8.33 -0.39
CA PHE A 67 -2.98 9.53 -1.01
C PHE A 67 -1.82 9.21 -1.96
N TRP A 68 -0.88 8.38 -1.53
CA TRP A 68 0.37 8.14 -2.24
C TRP A 68 0.22 7.24 -3.47
N HIS A 69 -0.71 6.29 -3.40
CA HIS A 69 -1.01 5.35 -4.48
C HIS A 69 -2.22 5.78 -5.32
N GLY A 70 -2.82 6.93 -4.98
CA GLY A 70 -3.80 7.61 -5.81
C GLY A 70 -5.18 6.95 -5.83
N TYR A 71 -5.70 6.59 -4.65
CA TYR A 71 -7.09 6.17 -4.52
C TYR A 71 -8.02 7.23 -5.15
N ARG A 72 -8.79 6.83 -6.17
CA ARG A 72 -9.64 7.72 -6.99
C ARG A 72 -8.88 8.92 -7.59
N PHE A 73 -7.63 8.73 -8.00
CA PHE A 73 -6.77 9.79 -8.54
C PHE A 73 -7.42 10.59 -9.67
N SER A 74 -8.20 9.97 -10.57
CA SER A 74 -8.90 10.69 -11.64
C SER A 74 -9.83 11.81 -11.14
N LYS A 75 -10.49 11.60 -9.98
CA LYS A 75 -11.37 12.59 -9.34
C LYS A 75 -10.58 13.58 -8.47
N GLN A 76 -9.51 13.11 -7.83
CA GLN A 76 -8.71 13.92 -6.91
C GLN A 76 -7.67 14.81 -7.61
N LYS A 77 -7.22 14.45 -8.82
CA LYS A 77 -6.16 15.16 -9.55
C LYS A 77 -6.46 16.66 -9.70
N LYS A 78 -7.72 17.01 -10.00
CA LYS A 78 -8.19 18.40 -10.14
C LYS A 78 -8.12 19.20 -8.84
N ARG A 79 -8.18 18.52 -7.68
CA ARG A 79 -8.13 19.13 -6.34
C ARG A 79 -6.72 19.24 -5.77
N LEU A 80 -5.72 18.63 -6.42
CA LEU A 80 -4.34 18.70 -5.94
C LEU A 80 -3.75 20.09 -6.27
N PRO A 81 -3.32 20.85 -5.25
CA PRO A 81 -3.04 22.29 -5.39
C PRO A 81 -1.80 22.62 -6.22
N LYS A 82 -0.89 21.65 -6.41
CA LYS A 82 0.38 21.81 -7.13
C LYS A 82 0.56 20.73 -8.18
N LYS A 83 1.04 21.11 -9.37
CA LYS A 83 1.40 20.22 -10.48
C LYS A 83 2.34 19.10 -10.02
N TYR A 84 3.29 19.44 -9.15
CA TYR A 84 4.20 18.50 -8.49
C TYR A 84 3.50 17.28 -7.88
N TRP A 85 2.41 17.48 -7.13
CA TRP A 85 1.70 16.36 -6.48
C TRP A 85 0.99 15.46 -7.50
N GLN A 86 0.43 16.06 -8.56
CA GLN A 86 -0.21 15.31 -9.64
C GLN A 86 0.82 14.45 -10.38
N GLU A 87 1.99 14.99 -10.69
CA GLU A 87 3.07 14.26 -11.35
C GLU A 87 3.66 13.17 -10.45
N LYS A 88 3.88 13.48 -9.16
CA LYS A 88 4.40 12.52 -8.17
C LYS A 88 3.49 11.32 -8.00
N ILE A 89 2.20 11.55 -7.74
CA ILE A 89 1.22 10.48 -7.57
C ILE A 89 1.04 9.71 -8.89
N GLY A 90 0.99 10.42 -10.04
CA GLY A 90 0.93 9.79 -11.35
C GLY A 90 2.13 8.87 -11.62
N SER A 91 3.34 9.27 -11.21
CA SER A 91 4.55 8.45 -11.31
C SER A 91 4.48 7.22 -10.39
N ASN A 92 4.00 7.37 -9.16
CA ASN A 92 3.78 6.27 -8.23
C ASN A 92 2.81 5.22 -8.82
N ILE A 93 1.66 5.65 -9.37
CA ILE A 93 0.69 4.76 -10.02
C ILE A 93 1.34 4.01 -11.20
N LYS A 94 2.14 4.70 -12.03
CA LYS A 94 2.88 4.06 -13.13
C LYS A 94 3.87 3.02 -12.61
N ARG A 95 4.59 3.33 -11.52
CA ARG A 95 5.51 2.41 -10.86
C ARG A 95 4.77 1.19 -10.31
N ASP A 96 3.62 1.37 -9.66
CA ASP A 96 2.81 0.27 -9.12
C ASP A 96 2.34 -0.69 -10.22
N ARG A 97 1.90 -0.15 -11.36
CA ARG A 97 1.53 -0.96 -12.54
C ARG A 97 2.71 -1.79 -13.05
N ARG A 98 3.90 -1.19 -13.14
CA ARG A 98 5.13 -1.91 -13.57
C ARG A 98 5.52 -3.02 -12.59
N ILE A 99 5.46 -2.73 -11.29
CA ILE A 99 5.74 -3.71 -10.22
C ILE A 99 4.76 -4.88 -10.32
N ARG A 100 3.45 -4.61 -10.43
CA ARG A 100 2.42 -5.64 -10.56
C ARG A 100 2.64 -6.49 -11.81
N ALA A 101 2.96 -5.88 -12.95
CA ALA A 101 3.22 -6.60 -14.19
C ALA A 101 4.48 -7.49 -14.06
N LYS A 102 5.55 -7.00 -13.43
CA LYS A 102 6.76 -7.79 -13.22
C LYS A 102 6.52 -8.96 -12.27
N LEU A 103 5.86 -8.72 -11.13
CA LEU A 103 5.47 -9.78 -10.20
C LEU A 103 4.64 -10.86 -10.89
N LYS A 104 3.64 -10.46 -11.68
CA LYS A 104 2.81 -11.42 -12.43
C LYS A 104 3.65 -12.26 -13.39
N ARG A 105 4.62 -11.65 -14.11
CA ARG A 105 5.55 -12.39 -15.00
C ARG A 105 6.46 -13.35 -14.24
N GLU A 106 6.85 -13.01 -13.02
CA GLU A 106 7.63 -13.89 -12.13
C GLU A 106 6.78 -15.01 -11.47
N GLY A 107 5.48 -15.07 -11.81
CA GLY A 107 4.52 -16.07 -11.32
C GLY A 107 3.90 -15.69 -9.97
N TRP A 108 4.02 -14.44 -9.53
CA TRP A 108 3.39 -13.99 -8.31
C TRP A 108 1.92 -13.62 -8.50
N ARG A 109 1.10 -14.04 -7.56
CA ARG A 109 -0.24 -13.50 -7.34
C ARG A 109 -0.12 -12.28 -6.45
N VAL A 110 -0.82 -11.21 -6.83
CA VAL A 110 -0.75 -9.91 -6.14
C VAL A 110 -2.14 -9.47 -5.70
N LEU A 111 -2.28 -9.19 -4.40
CA LEU A 111 -3.42 -8.51 -3.81
C LEU A 111 -2.99 -7.10 -3.37
N ARG A 112 -3.84 -6.11 -3.62
CA ARG A 112 -3.67 -4.75 -3.07
C ARG A 112 -4.92 -4.40 -2.27
N VAL A 113 -4.72 -3.84 -1.08
CA VAL A 113 -5.78 -3.39 -0.17
C VAL A 113 -5.48 -1.96 0.20
N TRP A 114 -6.50 -1.10 0.24
CA TRP A 114 -6.30 0.30 0.59
C TRP A 114 -6.28 0.52 2.11
N GLU A 115 -5.48 1.48 2.55
CA GLU A 115 -5.38 1.85 3.96
C GLU A 115 -6.76 2.18 4.58
N HIS A 116 -7.60 2.99 3.92
CA HIS A 116 -8.94 3.28 4.44
C HIS A 116 -9.85 2.05 4.52
N GLU A 117 -9.69 1.04 3.65
CA GLU A 117 -10.47 -0.20 3.73
C GLU A 117 -10.09 -0.95 5.00
N VAL A 118 -8.79 -1.08 5.29
CA VAL A 118 -8.30 -1.69 6.52
C VAL A 118 -8.78 -0.92 7.75
N LEU A 119 -8.74 0.40 7.73
CA LEU A 119 -9.10 1.22 8.89
C LEU A 119 -10.62 1.31 9.14
N LYS A 120 -11.46 1.24 8.09
CA LYS A 120 -12.92 1.37 8.21
C LYS A 120 -13.66 0.03 8.22
N LYS A 121 -13.14 -0.97 7.52
CA LYS A 121 -13.74 -2.29 7.30
C LYS A 121 -12.68 -3.36 7.60
N PHE A 122 -12.20 -3.35 8.84
CA PHE A 122 -11.05 -4.15 9.24
C PHE A 122 -11.29 -5.64 9.04
N GLU A 123 -12.38 -6.18 9.57
CA GLU A 123 -12.69 -7.61 9.50
C GLU A 123 -12.79 -8.11 8.05
N ALA A 124 -13.60 -7.46 7.21
CA ALA A 124 -13.71 -7.78 5.79
C ALA A 124 -12.37 -7.70 5.04
N SER A 125 -11.54 -6.72 5.38
CA SER A 125 -10.20 -6.59 4.78
C SER A 125 -9.29 -7.74 5.18
N ILE A 126 -9.34 -8.17 6.44
CA ILE A 126 -8.56 -9.30 6.96
C ILE A 126 -9.02 -10.60 6.32
N GLU A 127 -10.32 -10.85 6.25
CA GLU A 127 -10.88 -12.06 5.62
C GLU A 127 -10.44 -12.17 4.16
N LYS A 128 -10.57 -11.08 3.39
CA LYS A 128 -10.08 -11.01 2.01
C LYS A 128 -8.59 -11.31 1.90
N ILE A 129 -7.77 -10.80 2.82
CA ILE A 129 -6.32 -11.10 2.84
C ILE A 129 -6.09 -12.58 3.13
N ILE A 130 -6.77 -13.15 4.12
CA ILE A 130 -6.60 -14.55 4.53
C ILE A 130 -7.03 -15.49 3.40
N GLU A 131 -8.19 -15.26 2.80
CA GLU A 131 -8.69 -16.02 1.65
C GLU A 131 -7.69 -15.97 0.50
N PHE A 132 -7.17 -14.78 0.18
CA PHE A 132 -6.14 -14.63 -0.82
C PHE A 132 -4.87 -15.40 -0.47
N LEU A 133 -4.39 -15.38 0.77
CA LEU A 133 -3.20 -16.11 1.21
C LEU A 133 -3.41 -17.63 1.18
N ASN A 134 -4.61 -18.10 1.49
CA ASN A 134 -4.95 -19.52 1.59
C ASN A 134 -5.40 -20.17 0.28
N SER A 135 -5.89 -19.39 -0.69
CA SER A 135 -6.31 -19.93 -2.00
C SER A 135 -5.25 -20.85 -2.62
N LYS A 136 -5.69 -21.89 -3.35
CA LYS A 136 -4.76 -22.72 -4.14
C LYS A 136 -4.18 -21.90 -5.29
#